data_AF-F0WYT9-F1
#
_entry.id   AF-F0WYT9-F1
#
_cell.length_a   1.000
_cell.length_b   1.000
_cell.length_c   1.000
_cell.angle_alpha   90.00
_cell.angle_beta   90.00
_cell.angle_gamma   90.00
#
_symmetry.space_group_name_H-M   'P 1'
#
loop_
_entity.id
_entity.type
_entity.pdbx_description
1 polymer ?
#
loop_
_entity_poly.entity_id
_entity_poly.type
_entity_poly.pdbx_seq_one_letter_code
_entity_poly.pdbx_strand_id
1 'polypeptide(L)'
;MIHRVLSSLRSLRSLPTVNSRTIQSSTPHHSSLLTTSLYPLGTASKYIENKEASGLAGIVQADNAVGYTKLYHFTSVGLLAVTPCAFALSPSTLSMPLDWAMSILIPVHAHIGMNNVISDYIPKPQQPVIRLAWLGAAGLMCLGLIRLNVEGPGITETIKTFWRQPKSSLKEVA
;
A
#
# COMPACT_ATOMS: atom_id res chain seq x y z
N MET A 1 67.47 19.01 18.04
CA MET A 1 67.82 17.57 17.93
C MET A 1 66.55 16.77 18.21
N ILE A 2 65.58 16.66 17.30
CA ILE A 2 65.68 16.19 15.90
C ILE A 2 66.45 14.86 15.87
N HIS A 3 65.71 13.75 15.96
CA HIS A 3 65.91 12.45 15.26
C HIS A 3 65.12 11.33 15.97
N ARG A 4 63.84 11.16 15.59
CA ARG A 4 63.10 9.88 15.44
C ARG A 4 61.62 10.10 15.03
N VAL A 5 61.44 10.96 14.03
CA VAL A 5 60.43 10.68 13.00
C VAL A 5 61.00 9.49 12.18
N LEU A 6 60.12 8.67 11.57
CA LEU A 6 60.42 7.48 10.73
C LEU A 6 60.51 6.10 11.43
N SER A 7 59.35 5.61 11.90
CA SER A 7 58.97 4.19 11.86
C SER A 7 57.44 4.06 11.86
N SER A 8 56.73 4.75 10.96
CA SER A 8 56.68 4.41 9.54
C SER A 8 56.43 2.92 9.29
N LEU A 9 55.16 2.62 9.00
CA LEU A 9 54.72 1.61 8.03
C LEU A 9 55.29 0.18 8.19
N ARG A 10 54.61 -0.66 8.99
CA ARG A 10 54.59 -2.11 8.74
C ARG A 10 53.25 -2.75 9.10
N SER A 11 52.66 -3.44 8.12
CA SER A 11 51.49 -4.34 8.21
C SER A 11 50.19 -3.70 8.72
N LEU A 12 49.32 -3.13 7.87
CA LEU A 12 48.51 -3.78 6.83
C LEU A 12 47.70 -5.01 7.31
N ARG A 13 46.39 -4.76 7.49
CA ARG A 13 45.30 -5.50 6.82
C ARG A 13 45.19 -6.99 7.16
N SER A 14 44.59 -7.30 8.32
CA SER A 14 43.85 -8.55 8.51
C SER A 14 42.57 -8.52 7.67
N LEU A 15 42.51 -9.37 6.64
CA LEU A 15 41.30 -9.59 5.83
C LEU A 15 40.35 -10.56 6.57
N PRO A 16 39.01 -10.34 6.53
CA PRO A 16 38.07 -11.38 6.91
C PRO A 16 38.04 -12.48 5.85
N THR A 17 38.18 -13.73 6.29
CA THR A 17 38.14 -14.91 5.43
C THR A 17 36.73 -15.14 4.86
N VAL A 18 36.55 -14.95 3.56
CA VAL A 18 35.30 -15.29 2.86
C VAL A 18 35.22 -16.80 2.68
N ASN A 19 34.15 -17.41 3.19
CA ASN A 19 33.93 -18.86 3.13
C ASN A 19 33.27 -19.26 1.79
N SER A 20 33.99 -19.99 0.95
CA SER A 20 33.55 -20.36 -0.40
C SER A 20 32.75 -21.67 -0.40
N ARG A 21 31.41 -21.59 -0.48
CA ARG A 21 30.52 -22.69 -0.91
C ARG A 21 29.09 -22.19 -1.16
N THR A 22 28.68 -22.08 -2.43
CA THR A 22 27.48 -22.75 -2.99
C THR A 22 27.43 -22.53 -4.50
N ILE A 23 27.02 -23.60 -5.18
CA ILE A 23 27.11 -23.93 -6.59
C ILE A 23 26.46 -22.90 -7.54
N GLN A 24 27.07 -22.79 -8.71
CA GLN A 24 26.71 -21.96 -9.86
C GLN A 24 25.85 -22.78 -10.85
N SER A 25 24.73 -22.23 -11.36
CA SER A 25 23.99 -22.83 -12.48
C SER A 25 23.42 -21.77 -13.44
N SER A 26 24.16 -21.53 -14.52
CA SER A 26 23.77 -21.06 -15.87
C SER A 26 22.36 -20.45 -16.11
N THR A 27 22.33 -19.12 -16.34
CA THR A 27 22.02 -18.40 -17.62
C THR A 27 21.14 -19.07 -18.71
N PRO A 28 20.48 -18.33 -19.64
CA PRO A 28 20.66 -16.90 -20.01
C PRO A 28 19.29 -16.14 -20.13
N HIS A 29 19.02 -15.04 -20.84
CA HIS A 29 19.77 -14.01 -21.61
C HIS A 29 18.89 -12.73 -21.73
N HIS A 30 19.44 -11.51 -21.63
CA HIS A 30 19.14 -10.39 -22.55
C HIS A 30 20.10 -9.21 -22.30
N SER A 31 20.76 -8.73 -23.36
CA SER A 31 21.80 -7.69 -23.29
C SER A 31 21.32 -6.39 -23.92
N SER A 32 21.31 -5.29 -23.17
CA SER A 32 21.36 -3.93 -23.71
C SER A 32 22.27 -3.06 -22.85
N LEU A 33 23.47 -2.81 -23.37
CA LEU A 33 24.46 -1.91 -22.78
C LEU A 33 24.20 -0.49 -23.27
N LEU A 34 23.94 0.47 -22.38
CA LEU A 34 24.43 1.85 -22.53
C LEU A 34 24.61 2.47 -21.13
N THR A 35 25.85 2.85 -20.84
CA THR A 35 26.27 3.48 -19.58
C THR A 35 26.21 5.00 -19.69
N THR A 36 25.58 5.68 -18.73
CA THR A 36 25.77 7.12 -18.54
C THR A 36 25.60 7.56 -17.08
N SER A 37 26.41 8.56 -16.70
CA SER A 37 26.43 9.29 -15.43
C SER A 37 27.06 8.59 -14.21
N LEU A 38 28.26 9.05 -13.85
CA LEU A 38 29.03 8.61 -12.68
C LEU A 38 28.67 9.44 -11.44
N TYR A 39 27.75 8.94 -10.64
CA TYR A 39 27.70 9.23 -9.21
C TYR A 39 28.39 8.06 -8.49
N PRO A 40 29.23 8.28 -7.46
CA PRO A 40 29.70 7.17 -6.63
C PRO A 40 28.47 6.55 -5.96
N LEU A 41 28.12 5.32 -6.38
CA LEU A 41 26.87 4.63 -6.00
C LEU A 41 26.93 4.13 -4.55
N GLY A 42 26.98 5.06 -3.60
CA GLY A 42 26.97 4.81 -2.17
C GLY A 42 25.65 4.17 -1.75
N THR A 43 25.63 2.84 -1.65
CA THR A 43 24.58 2.06 -0.99
C THR A 43 23.15 2.30 -1.52
N ALA A 44 23.01 2.61 -2.81
CA ALA A 44 21.70 2.84 -3.46
C ALA A 44 20.78 1.60 -3.49
N SER A 45 21.28 0.42 -3.08
CA SER A 45 20.49 -0.81 -2.97
C SER A 45 19.53 -0.84 -1.79
N LYS A 46 19.63 0.07 -0.80
CA LYS A 46 18.82 0.04 0.43
C LYS A 46 17.35 0.46 0.26
N TYR A 47 16.95 0.95 -0.91
CA TYR A 47 15.58 1.36 -1.21
C TYR A 47 14.91 0.52 -2.32
N ILE A 48 15.65 -0.44 -2.89
CA ILE A 48 15.18 -1.32 -3.98
C ILE A 48 14.86 -2.72 -3.45
N GLU A 49 15.41 -3.09 -2.30
CA GLU A 49 15.01 -4.31 -1.58
C GLU A 49 13.58 -4.12 -1.03
N ASN A 50 12.59 -4.54 -1.83
CA ASN A 50 11.22 -4.76 -1.36
C ASN A 50 11.29 -5.71 -0.18
N LYS A 51 11.16 -5.17 1.03
CA LYS A 51 11.14 -6.01 2.23
C LYS A 51 9.77 -6.64 2.29
N GLU A 52 9.65 -7.82 1.67
CA GLU A 52 8.46 -8.68 1.66
C GLU A 52 8.08 -9.03 3.12
N ALA A 53 7.34 -8.13 3.75
CA ALA A 53 6.90 -8.26 5.12
C ALA A 53 5.75 -9.27 5.17
N SER A 54 6.06 -10.53 5.44
CA SER A 54 5.05 -11.59 5.50
C SER A 54 4.11 -11.44 6.70
N GLY A 55 2.84 -11.82 6.53
CA GLY A 55 1.84 -11.87 7.59
C GLY A 55 1.34 -10.50 8.05
N LEU A 56 1.07 -10.35 9.35
CA LEU A 56 0.49 -9.11 9.92
C LEU A 56 1.36 -7.87 9.67
N ALA A 57 2.69 -8.03 9.62
CA ALA A 57 3.61 -6.95 9.30
C ALA A 57 3.37 -6.38 7.90
N GLY A 58 3.08 -7.22 6.90
CA GLY A 58 2.74 -6.78 5.54
C GLY A 58 1.41 -6.05 5.45
N ILE A 59 0.42 -6.49 6.22
CA ILE A 59 -0.87 -5.79 6.30
C ILE A 59 -0.68 -4.39 6.91
N VAL A 60 0.17 -4.24 7.94
CA VAL A 60 0.53 -2.92 8.50
C VAL A 60 1.45 -2.12 7.56
N GLN A 61 2.21 -2.78 6.68
CA GLN A 61 3.18 -2.18 5.76
C GLN A 61 2.81 -2.39 4.28
N ALA A 62 1.55 -2.10 3.95
CA ALA A 62 0.94 -2.38 2.65
C ALA A 62 1.48 -1.53 1.47
N ASP A 63 2.48 -0.69 1.69
CA ASP A 63 3.21 0.09 0.68
C ASP A 63 4.54 -0.56 0.23
N ASN A 64 5.07 -1.54 0.99
CA ASN A 64 6.45 -2.03 0.81
C ASN A 64 6.61 -3.25 -0.11
N ALA A 65 5.53 -3.90 -0.55
CA ALA A 65 5.61 -5.11 -1.38
C ALA A 65 4.87 -4.95 -2.72
N VAL A 66 5.47 -5.46 -3.79
CA VAL A 66 4.96 -5.37 -5.18
C VAL A 66 3.55 -5.95 -5.32
N GLY A 67 3.22 -6.96 -4.49
CA GLY A 67 1.88 -7.54 -4.41
C GLY A 67 0.80 -6.54 -4.01
N TYR A 68 1.07 -5.66 -3.04
CA TYR A 68 0.11 -4.65 -2.61
C TYR A 68 -0.06 -3.52 -3.63
N THR A 69 0.99 -3.13 -4.35
CA THR A 69 0.87 -2.18 -5.48
C THR A 69 -0.04 -2.74 -6.58
N LYS A 70 0.10 -4.04 -6.93
CA LYS A 70 -0.81 -4.71 -7.87
C LYS A 70 -2.24 -4.76 -7.34
N LEU A 71 -2.43 -5.09 -6.06
CA LEU A 71 -3.74 -5.09 -5.42
C LEU A 71 -4.38 -3.69 -5.42
N TYR A 72 -3.60 -2.63 -5.18
CA TYR A 72 -4.06 -1.24 -5.25
C TYR A 72 -4.57 -0.88 -6.65
N HIS A 73 -3.83 -1.20 -7.71
CA HIS A 73 -4.32 -0.97 -9.07
C HIS A 73 -5.58 -1.79 -9.39
N PHE A 74 -5.66 -3.03 -8.92
CA PHE A 74 -6.87 -3.84 -9.08
C PHE A 74 -8.07 -3.24 -8.34
N THR A 75 -7.89 -2.73 -7.11
CA THR A 75 -8.99 -2.07 -6.38
C THR A 75 -9.39 -0.74 -6.99
N SER A 76 -8.45 0.04 -7.56
CA SER A 76 -8.74 1.27 -8.32
C SER A 76 -9.62 0.99 -9.54
N VAL A 77 -9.25 0.01 -10.37
CA VAL A 77 -10.03 -0.38 -11.56
C VAL A 77 -11.37 -0.99 -11.17
N GLY A 78 -11.39 -1.79 -10.10
CA GLY A 78 -12.62 -2.34 -9.52
C GLY A 78 -13.60 -1.26 -9.06
N LEU A 79 -13.14 -0.25 -8.30
CA LEU A 79 -13.97 0.87 -7.87
C LEU A 79 -14.45 1.72 -9.05
N LEU A 80 -13.61 1.94 -10.06
CA LEU A 80 -13.96 2.66 -11.29
C LEU A 80 -15.07 1.96 -12.08
N ALA A 81 -15.11 0.62 -12.10
CA ALA A 81 -16.19 -0.13 -12.73
C ALA A 81 -17.45 -0.23 -11.82
N VAL A 82 -17.26 -0.53 -10.54
CA VAL A 82 -18.35 -0.74 -9.58
C VAL A 82 -19.17 0.53 -9.34
N THR A 83 -18.52 1.69 -9.23
CA THR A 83 -19.22 2.97 -8.94
C THR A 83 -20.31 3.33 -9.96
N PRO A 84 -20.05 3.43 -11.29
CA PRO A 84 -21.10 3.73 -12.26
C PRO A 84 -22.15 2.62 -12.36
N CYS A 85 -21.76 1.34 -12.23
CA CYS A 85 -22.73 0.23 -12.18
C CYS A 85 -23.67 0.34 -10.98
N ALA A 86 -23.15 0.69 -9.80
CA ALA A 86 -23.90 0.90 -8.58
C ALA A 86 -24.90 2.08 -8.71
N PHE A 87 -24.48 3.18 -9.35
CA PHE A 87 -25.39 4.28 -9.70
C PHE A 87 -26.47 3.88 -10.70
N ALA A 88 -26.15 3.10 -11.74
CA ALA A 88 -27.11 2.68 -12.76
C ALA A 88 -28.16 1.68 -12.26
N LEU A 89 -27.79 0.79 -11.32
CA LEU A 89 -28.63 -0.35 -10.92
C LEU A 89 -29.54 -0.10 -9.70
N SER A 90 -29.26 0.88 -8.84
CA SER A 90 -30.16 1.16 -7.69
C SER A 90 -31.39 2.01 -8.11
N PRO A 91 -32.61 1.81 -7.54
CA PRO A 91 -32.99 0.87 -6.49
C PRO A 91 -33.46 -0.48 -7.06
N SER A 92 -32.56 -1.45 -7.22
CA SER A 92 -32.87 -2.83 -7.63
C SER A 92 -32.19 -3.81 -6.70
N THR A 93 -32.73 -5.03 -6.57
CA THR A 93 -32.11 -6.12 -5.81
C THR A 93 -30.72 -6.49 -6.35
N LEU A 94 -30.45 -6.17 -7.62
CA LEU A 94 -29.14 -6.26 -8.28
C LEU A 94 -28.07 -5.29 -7.71
N SER A 95 -28.43 -4.32 -6.87
CA SER A 95 -27.45 -3.47 -6.17
C SER A 95 -26.77 -4.18 -4.99
N MET A 96 -27.41 -5.19 -4.38
CA MET A 96 -26.90 -5.86 -3.18
C MET A 96 -25.49 -6.50 -3.37
N PRO A 97 -25.18 -7.20 -4.48
CA PRO A 97 -23.81 -7.68 -4.72
C PRO A 97 -22.78 -6.56 -4.91
N LEU A 98 -23.19 -5.40 -5.45
CA LEU A 98 -22.32 -4.22 -5.60
C LEU A 98 -22.06 -3.57 -4.25
N ASP A 99 -23.06 -3.47 -3.38
CA ASP A 99 -22.91 -3.00 -2.00
C ASP A 99 -21.93 -3.88 -1.21
N TRP A 100 -22.03 -5.21 -1.35
CA TRP A 100 -21.06 -6.15 -0.76
C TRP A 100 -19.65 -6.02 -1.34
N ALA A 101 -19.52 -5.79 -2.65
CA ALA A 101 -18.22 -5.52 -3.26
C ALA A 101 -17.61 -4.21 -2.70
N MET A 102 -18.38 -3.13 -2.65
CA MET A 102 -17.94 -1.83 -2.14
C MET A 102 -17.56 -1.86 -0.66
N SER A 103 -18.24 -2.64 0.18
CA SER A 103 -17.95 -2.72 1.62
C SER A 103 -16.56 -3.27 1.93
N ILE A 104 -15.99 -4.11 1.05
CA ILE A 104 -14.62 -4.64 1.17
C ILE A 104 -13.64 -3.80 0.33
N LEU A 105 -14.03 -3.42 -0.88
CA LEU A 105 -13.13 -2.79 -1.85
C LEU A 105 -12.72 -1.36 -1.43
N ILE A 106 -13.65 -0.59 -0.84
CA ILE A 106 -13.35 0.76 -0.34
C ILE A 106 -12.32 0.72 0.80
N PRO A 107 -12.49 -0.06 1.88
CA PRO A 107 -11.48 -0.18 2.93
C PRO A 107 -10.13 -0.69 2.46
N VAL A 108 -10.08 -1.70 1.58
CA VAL A 108 -8.80 -2.23 1.08
C VAL A 108 -8.07 -1.17 0.24
N HIS A 109 -8.78 -0.47 -0.65
CA HIS A 109 -8.20 0.62 -1.45
C HIS A 109 -7.69 1.77 -0.57
N ALA A 110 -8.50 2.24 0.38
CA ALA A 110 -8.14 3.31 1.31
C ALA A 110 -6.99 2.90 2.26
N HIS A 111 -6.93 1.64 2.67
CA HIS A 111 -5.84 1.13 3.51
C HIS A 111 -4.49 1.21 2.81
N ILE A 112 -4.39 0.69 1.57
CA ILE A 112 -3.14 0.71 0.81
C ILE A 112 -2.79 2.15 0.40
N GLY A 113 -3.76 2.93 -0.10
CA GLY A 113 -3.54 4.31 -0.52
C GLY A 113 -3.02 5.22 0.59
N MET A 114 -3.59 5.13 1.80
CA MET A 114 -3.13 5.93 2.93
C MET A 114 -1.76 5.49 3.47
N ASN A 115 -1.36 4.22 3.32
CA ASN A 115 0.00 3.80 3.70
C ASN A 115 1.07 4.55 2.88
N ASN A 116 0.81 4.84 1.60
CA ASN A 116 1.69 5.67 0.79
C ASN A 116 1.76 7.12 1.33
N VAL A 117 0.60 7.72 1.63
CA VAL A 117 0.53 9.07 2.23
C VAL A 117 1.27 9.14 3.58
N ILE A 118 1.15 8.11 4.42
CA ILE A 118 1.88 8.02 5.69
C ILE A 118 3.40 7.95 5.43
N SER A 119 3.85 7.25 4.39
CA SER A 119 5.27 7.18 4.03
C SER A 119 5.85 8.52 3.58
N ASP A 120 5.07 9.31 2.86
CA ASP A 120 5.51 10.60 2.32
C ASP A 120 5.58 11.71 3.38
N TYR A 121 4.63 11.73 4.33
CA TYR A 121 4.47 12.87 5.25
C TYR A 121 4.83 12.60 6.72
N ILE A 122 4.85 11.34 7.19
CA ILE A 122 5.10 11.02 8.61
C ILE A 122 6.57 10.61 8.82
N PRO A 123 7.27 11.14 9.85
CA PRO A 123 8.65 10.76 10.12
C PRO A 123 8.74 9.29 10.58
N LYS A 124 9.76 8.58 10.08
CA LYS A 124 9.96 7.12 10.26
C LYS A 124 9.72 6.56 11.68
N PRO A 125 10.10 7.23 12.79
CA PRO A 125 9.84 6.72 14.14
C PRO A 125 8.34 6.61 14.50
N GLN A 126 7.49 7.45 13.90
CA GLN A 126 6.05 7.53 14.22
C GLN A 126 5.18 6.74 13.24
N GLN A 127 5.70 6.44 12.04
CA GLN A 127 5.01 5.65 11.01
C GLN A 127 4.37 4.34 11.52
N PRO A 128 5.03 3.44 12.29
CA PRO A 128 4.41 2.17 12.67
C PRO A 128 3.18 2.33 13.57
N VAL A 129 3.19 3.33 14.46
CA VAL A 129 2.03 3.63 15.35
C VAL A 129 0.87 4.18 14.54
N ILE A 130 1.14 5.11 13.62
CA ILE A 130 0.11 5.73 12.78
C ILE A 130 -0.48 4.72 11.78
N ARG A 131 0.32 3.83 11.21
CA ARG A 131 -0.15 2.73 10.34
C ARG A 131 -1.02 1.72 11.09
N LEU A 132 -0.69 1.41 12.35
CA LEU A 132 -1.52 0.55 13.19
C LEU A 132 -2.85 1.21 13.55
N ALA A 133 -2.83 2.50 13.92
CA ALA A 133 -4.04 3.28 14.17
C ALA A 133 -4.92 3.37 12.91
N TRP A 134 -4.31 3.59 11.74
CA TRP A 134 -5.02 3.59 10.46
C TRP A 134 -5.60 2.22 10.09
N LEU A 135 -4.87 1.12 10.32
CA LEU A 135 -5.41 -0.24 10.14
C LEU A 135 -6.64 -0.47 11.02
N GLY A 136 -6.63 0.03 12.25
CA GLY A 136 -7.81 0.03 13.14
C GLY A 136 -8.98 0.83 12.57
N ALA A 137 -8.73 2.03 12.03
CA ALA A 137 -9.74 2.86 11.38
C ALA A 137 -10.31 2.22 10.09
N ALA A 138 -9.46 1.63 9.25
CA ALA A 138 -9.87 0.90 8.05
C ALA A 138 -10.67 -0.37 8.39
N GLY A 139 -10.30 -1.09 9.45
CA GLY A 139 -11.07 -2.20 10.00
C GLY A 139 -12.45 -1.77 10.51
N LEU A 140 -12.52 -0.67 11.27
CA LEU A 140 -13.78 -0.10 11.75
C LEU A 140 -14.68 0.36 10.59
N MET A 141 -14.11 0.98 9.55
CA MET A 141 -14.82 1.36 8.32
C MET A 141 -15.38 0.12 7.60
N CYS A 142 -14.60 -0.95 7.46
CA CYS A 142 -15.05 -2.21 6.88
C CYS A 142 -16.23 -2.83 7.66
N LEU A 143 -16.12 -2.90 8.99
CA LEU A 143 -17.20 -3.39 9.86
C LEU A 143 -18.44 -2.50 9.77
N GLY A 144 -18.28 -1.18 9.69
CA GLY A 144 -19.38 -0.22 9.51
C GLY A 144 -20.12 -0.41 8.18
N LEU A 145 -19.39 -0.58 7.07
CA LEU A 145 -19.98 -0.81 5.75
C LEU A 145 -20.65 -2.19 5.64
N ILE A 146 -20.06 -3.23 6.24
CA ILE A 146 -20.70 -4.56 6.32
C ILE A 146 -21.98 -4.48 7.16
N ARG A 147 -21.96 -3.78 8.31
CA ARG A 147 -23.16 -3.57 9.13
C ARG A 147 -24.26 -2.83 8.35
N LEU A 148 -23.90 -1.81 7.57
CA LEU A 148 -24.85 -1.07 6.71
C LEU A 148 -25.52 -1.97 5.66
N ASN A 149 -24.84 -3.01 5.17
CA ASN A 149 -25.38 -3.98 4.22
C ASN A 149 -26.21 -5.10 4.88
N VAL A 150 -25.99 -5.39 6.16
CA VAL A 150 -26.69 -6.46 6.90
C VAL A 150 -27.94 -5.94 7.61
N GLU A 151 -27.84 -4.78 8.27
CA GLU A 151 -28.93 -4.18 9.05
C GLU A 151 -29.64 -3.02 8.32
N GLY A 152 -28.98 -2.43 7.33
CA GLY A 152 -29.44 -1.24 6.62
C GLY A 152 -29.87 -1.51 5.16
N PRO A 153 -30.21 -0.45 4.41
CA PRO A 153 -30.68 -0.56 3.03
C PRO A 153 -29.54 -0.78 2.01
N GLY A 154 -28.29 -0.97 2.44
CA GLY A 154 -27.10 -1.02 1.57
C GLY A 154 -26.47 0.35 1.31
N ILE A 155 -25.21 0.33 0.85
CA ILE A 155 -24.41 1.53 0.57
C ILE A 155 -25.09 2.41 -0.49
N THR A 156 -25.52 1.83 -1.61
CA THR A 156 -26.13 2.56 -2.74
C THR A 156 -27.43 3.27 -2.38
N GLU A 157 -28.38 2.60 -1.73
CA GLU A 157 -29.64 3.24 -1.32
C GLU A 157 -29.44 4.24 -0.18
N THR A 158 -28.50 4.01 0.74
CA THR A 158 -28.13 5.02 1.75
C THR A 158 -27.66 6.31 1.07
N ILE A 159 -26.74 6.17 0.12
CA ILE A 159 -26.18 7.28 -0.66
C ILE A 159 -27.28 7.98 -1.50
N LYS A 160 -28.12 7.23 -2.22
CA LYS A 160 -29.22 7.85 -3.00
C LYS A 160 -30.31 8.47 -2.11
N THR A 161 -30.52 7.97 -0.91
CA THR A 161 -31.48 8.55 0.04
C THR A 161 -31.02 9.94 0.50
N PHE A 162 -29.71 10.14 0.67
CA PHE A 162 -29.14 11.46 0.95
C PHE A 162 -29.37 12.49 -0.18
N TRP A 163 -29.48 12.04 -1.44
CA TRP A 163 -29.79 12.89 -2.60
C TRP A 163 -31.28 12.98 -2.97
N ARG A 164 -32.18 12.25 -2.30
CA ARG A 164 -33.63 12.39 -2.50
C ARG A 164 -34.16 13.51 -1.60
N GLN A 165 -35.07 14.34 -2.14
CA GLN A 165 -35.79 15.35 -1.36
C GLN A 165 -36.51 14.69 -0.16
N PRO A 166 -36.52 15.31 1.03
CA PRO A 166 -37.22 14.76 2.19
C PRO A 166 -38.72 14.69 1.91
N LYS A 167 -39.36 13.56 2.23
CA LYS A 167 -40.79 13.32 1.94
C LYS A 167 -41.74 14.33 2.61
N SER A 168 -41.27 15.12 3.57
CA SER A 168 -42.00 16.22 4.19
C SER A 168 -42.22 17.41 3.24
N SER A 169 -41.21 17.82 2.46
CA SER A 169 -41.33 19.01 1.59
C SER A 169 -42.31 18.81 0.43
N LEU A 170 -42.61 17.56 0.08
CA LEU A 170 -43.64 17.22 -0.93
C LEU A 170 -45.08 17.27 -0.38
N LYS A 171 -45.26 17.33 0.95
CA LYS A 171 -46.60 17.39 1.58
C LYS A 171 -47.08 18.82 1.88
N GLU A 172 -46.21 19.82 1.83
CA GLU A 172 -46.58 21.23 1.98
C GLU A 172 -46.88 21.92 0.65
N VAL A 173 -46.63 21.24 -0.48
CA VAL A 173 -46.73 21.79 -1.85
C VAL A 173 -47.89 21.13 -2.64
N ALA A 174 -48.66 20.24 -2.01
CA ALA A 174 -49.79 19.51 -2.57
C ALA A 174 -51.04 19.69 -1.70
#